data_AF-A0A832AJF0-F1
#
_entry.id   AF-A0A832AJF0-F1
#
_cell.length_a   1.000
_cell.length_b   1.000
_cell.length_c   1.000
_cell.angle_alpha   90.00
_cell.angle_beta   90.00
_cell.angle_gamma   90.00
#
_symmetry.space_group_name_H-M   'P 1'
#
loop_
_entity.id
_entity.type
_entity.pdbx_description
1 polymer ?
#
loop_
_entity_poly.entity_id
_entity_poly.type
_entity_poly.pdbx_seq_one_letter_code
_entity_poly.pdbx_strand_id
1 'polypeptide(L)'
;MKRQRARVEWPVLRTYDAAHVSKIALPLGGIGTGTVSLGGRGDLRDWEIMNTPHKGFVPGRDGRPSAVLGCRVGRQAAITRLLEGPIENHLYEGAMGCSVRHHGLPRFAHVEFAAAYPLGQVRLRDPDVPLRVTLRAFNPLVPGDVDASSWPLAALTYRLENRTRHTVQAAVCLSLPNFIGVTPHASQPQGNQNRYRAGPRVRGLFLESQGVARHHSGWGTIALTTSAGPGISYRSGWADLSWGGWLLDFWDDFSADGELTNHPTQRPLPMASLAVKRTIP
;
A
#
# COMPACT_ATOMS: atom_id res chain seq x y z
N MET A 1 -2.84 -16.88 30.03
CA MET A 1 -1.43 -16.51 29.77
C MET A 1 -1.31 -15.83 28.41
N LYS A 2 -1.09 -14.51 28.37
CA LYS A 2 -0.77 -13.79 27.12
C LYS A 2 0.65 -14.19 26.70
N ARG A 3 0.82 -15.03 25.69
CA ARG A 3 2.12 -15.20 25.02
C ARG A 3 2.50 -13.83 24.45
N GLN A 4 3.43 -13.12 25.09
CA GLN A 4 4.20 -12.09 24.41
C GLN A 4 4.88 -12.80 23.23
N ARG A 5 4.37 -12.60 22.02
CA ARG A 5 5.10 -13.02 20.82
C ARG A 5 6.45 -12.33 20.89
N ALA A 6 7.53 -13.10 21.06
CA ALA A 6 8.88 -12.59 20.96
C ALA A 6 8.97 -11.73 19.69
N ARG A 7 9.55 -10.54 19.82
CA ARG A 7 9.68 -9.59 18.72
C ARG A 7 10.62 -10.23 17.69
N VAL A 8 10.07 -10.94 16.70
CA VAL A 8 10.88 -11.62 15.69
C VAL A 8 11.61 -10.54 14.90
N GLU A 9 12.91 -10.49 15.12
CA GLU A 9 13.81 -9.66 14.33
C GLU A 9 14.02 -10.36 12.99
N TRP A 10 13.80 -9.62 11.90
CA TRP A 10 13.98 -10.16 10.56
C TRP A 10 15.46 -10.03 10.19
N PRO A 11 16.09 -11.09 9.66
CA PRO A 11 17.47 -11.01 9.23
C PRO A 11 17.65 -9.92 8.17
N VAL A 12 18.87 -9.39 8.12
CA VAL A 12 19.32 -8.45 7.10
C VAL A 12 20.62 -9.00 6.53
N LEU A 13 20.62 -9.38 5.25
CA LEU A 13 21.82 -9.84 4.57
C LEU A 13 22.53 -8.69 3.87
N ARG A 14 21.75 -7.77 3.27
CA ARG A 14 22.28 -6.60 2.59
C ARG A 14 21.39 -5.38 2.79
N THR A 15 22.03 -4.23 2.85
CA THR A 15 21.38 -2.92 2.96
C THR A 15 21.74 -2.09 1.74
N TYR A 16 20.77 -1.35 1.22
CA TYR A 16 20.90 -0.42 0.11
C TYR A 16 20.42 0.95 0.57
N ASP A 17 21.28 1.96 0.47
CA ASP A 17 20.96 3.34 0.77
C ASP A 17 20.09 3.99 -0.33
N ALA A 18 19.73 5.26 -0.13
CA ALA A 18 18.91 6.02 -1.05
C ALA A 18 19.47 6.13 -2.48
N ALA A 19 20.78 6.03 -2.68
CA ALA A 19 21.38 6.05 -4.02
C ALA A 19 21.24 4.70 -4.75
N HIS A 20 21.04 3.60 -4.00
CA HIS A 20 21.04 2.24 -4.53
C HIS A 20 19.67 1.54 -4.49
N VAL A 21 18.60 2.23 -4.06
CA VAL A 21 17.26 1.63 -3.99
C VAL A 21 16.49 1.60 -5.32
N SER A 22 16.90 2.38 -6.33
CA SER A 22 16.08 2.66 -7.52
C SER A 22 15.71 1.44 -8.36
N LYS A 23 16.61 0.46 -8.41
CA LYS A 23 16.45 -0.78 -9.20
C LYS A 23 15.96 -1.97 -8.38
N ILE A 24 15.66 -1.78 -7.10
CA ILE A 24 15.13 -2.86 -6.26
C ILE A 24 13.65 -3.07 -6.58
N ALA A 25 13.30 -4.32 -6.86
CA ALA A 25 11.93 -4.81 -7.02
C ALA A 25 11.86 -6.22 -6.41
N LEU A 26 11.38 -6.33 -5.16
CA LEU A 26 11.22 -7.60 -4.46
C LEU A 26 9.81 -8.16 -4.74
N PRO A 27 9.66 -9.31 -5.43
CA PRO A 27 8.35 -9.84 -5.76
C PRO A 27 7.62 -10.36 -4.52
N LEU A 28 6.36 -9.98 -4.37
CA LEU A 28 5.44 -10.46 -3.35
C LEU A 28 4.31 -11.24 -4.02
N GLY A 29 4.20 -12.52 -3.69
CA GLY A 29 3.19 -13.42 -4.27
C GLY A 29 3.78 -14.81 -4.42
N GLY A 30 3.02 -15.81 -3.99
CA GLY A 30 3.44 -17.20 -4.02
C GLY A 30 3.70 -17.74 -5.43
N ILE A 31 4.25 -18.94 -5.47
CA ILE A 31 4.57 -19.64 -6.72
C ILE A 31 3.28 -19.85 -7.52
N GLY A 32 3.27 -19.33 -8.76
CA GLY A 32 2.16 -19.49 -9.71
C GLY A 32 0.98 -18.54 -9.51
N THR A 33 1.04 -17.59 -8.56
CA THR A 33 -0.12 -16.74 -8.23
C THR A 33 -0.13 -15.36 -8.89
N GLY A 34 0.93 -15.04 -9.65
CA GLY A 34 1.25 -13.65 -9.99
C GLY A 34 1.87 -12.90 -8.81
N THR A 35 2.49 -11.75 -9.09
CA THR A 35 3.27 -10.99 -8.10
C THR A 35 2.99 -9.50 -8.15
N VAL A 36 3.20 -8.84 -7.01
CA VAL A 36 3.34 -7.39 -6.90
C VAL A 36 4.72 -7.10 -6.35
N SER A 37 5.50 -6.24 -6.99
CA SER A 37 6.85 -5.94 -6.53
C SER A 37 6.87 -4.81 -5.50
N LEU A 38 7.58 -5.04 -4.39
CA LEU A 38 7.97 -3.99 -3.45
C LEU A 38 9.21 -3.28 -4.00
N GLY A 39 9.05 -2.03 -4.39
CA GLY A 39 10.13 -1.17 -4.84
C GLY A 39 11.06 -0.74 -3.69
N GLY A 40 12.31 -0.43 -4.03
CA GLY A 40 13.31 -0.03 -3.03
C GLY A 40 12.95 1.22 -2.22
N ARG A 41 12.18 2.15 -2.82
CA ARG A 41 11.66 3.33 -2.12
C ARG A 41 10.37 3.06 -1.32
N GLY A 42 9.83 1.84 -1.33
CA GLY A 42 8.62 1.45 -0.58
C GLY A 42 7.30 1.50 -1.36
N ASP A 43 7.33 1.85 -2.64
CA ASP A 43 6.17 1.79 -3.52
C ASP A 43 5.84 0.37 -3.98
N LEU A 44 4.58 0.13 -4.35
CA LEU A 44 4.15 -1.11 -4.98
C LEU A 44 4.10 -0.93 -6.50
N ARG A 45 4.89 -1.73 -7.21
CA ARG A 45 5.07 -1.66 -8.67
C ARG A 45 4.99 -3.05 -9.29
N ASP A 46 5.08 -3.13 -10.62
CA ASP A 46 5.06 -4.38 -11.38
C ASP A 46 3.91 -5.30 -10.94
N TRP A 47 2.68 -4.81 -11.08
CA TRP A 47 1.47 -5.55 -10.71
C TRP A 47 1.18 -6.62 -11.77
N GLU A 48 1.86 -7.74 -11.65
CA GLU A 48 1.78 -8.91 -12.52
C GLU A 48 0.73 -9.89 -11.98
N ILE A 49 -0.46 -9.35 -11.74
CA ILE A 49 -1.68 -10.10 -11.43
C ILE A 49 -2.66 -9.91 -12.59
N MET A 50 -3.76 -10.67 -12.66
CA MET A 50 -4.64 -10.79 -13.84
C MET A 50 -4.08 -11.68 -14.96
N ASN A 51 -3.31 -12.72 -14.59
CA ASN A 51 -2.75 -13.72 -15.52
C ASN A 51 -1.96 -13.11 -16.68
N THR A 52 -1.32 -11.96 -16.46
CA THR A 52 -0.57 -11.26 -17.50
C THR A 52 0.77 -10.75 -16.96
N PRO A 53 1.91 -11.06 -17.62
CA PRO A 53 3.18 -10.42 -17.27
C PRO A 53 3.10 -8.92 -17.60
N HIS A 54 3.54 -8.07 -16.68
CA HIS A 54 3.28 -6.62 -16.79
C HIS A 54 4.27 -5.78 -15.97
N LYS A 55 5.57 -5.91 -16.29
CA LYS A 55 6.61 -5.04 -15.73
C LYS A 55 6.33 -3.56 -16.06
N GLY A 56 6.55 -2.69 -15.08
CA GLY A 56 6.23 -1.28 -15.13
C GLY A 56 4.76 -0.95 -14.87
N PHE A 57 3.85 -1.93 -14.85
CA PHE A 57 2.44 -1.65 -14.62
C PHE A 57 2.15 -1.34 -13.16
N VAL A 58 1.43 -0.24 -12.96
CA VAL A 58 0.83 0.16 -11.70
C VAL A 58 -0.64 0.42 -11.99
N PRO A 59 -1.58 -0.24 -11.29
CA PRO A 59 -2.99 -0.08 -11.58
C PRO A 59 -3.49 1.30 -11.17
N GLY A 60 -4.62 1.68 -11.77
CA GLY A 60 -5.28 2.97 -11.54
C GLY A 60 -5.06 3.95 -12.68
N ARG A 61 -6.14 4.66 -13.02
CA ARG A 61 -6.15 5.76 -14.00
C ARG A 61 -5.84 7.08 -13.29
N ASP A 62 -6.68 7.40 -12.31
CA ASP A 62 -6.60 8.66 -11.58
C ASP A 62 -5.67 8.56 -10.36
N GLY A 63 -5.70 7.46 -9.62
CA GLY A 63 -4.78 7.19 -8.51
C GLY A 63 -3.78 6.06 -8.76
N ARG A 64 -3.04 5.69 -7.72
CA ARG A 64 -2.24 4.45 -7.68
C ARG A 64 -2.32 3.78 -6.30
N PRO A 65 -1.96 2.49 -6.19
CA PRO A 65 -1.69 1.88 -4.90
C PRO A 65 -0.68 2.73 -4.11
N SER A 66 -1.04 3.10 -2.89
CA SER A 66 -0.20 3.92 -2.03
C SER A 66 -0.53 3.73 -0.56
N ALA A 67 0.50 3.76 0.28
CA ALA A 67 0.33 3.82 1.72
C ALA A 67 0.66 5.23 2.23
N VAL A 68 -0.12 5.73 3.19
CA VAL A 68 -0.01 7.06 3.78
C VAL A 68 0.05 6.93 5.30
N LEU A 69 0.97 7.68 5.93
CA LEU A 69 1.01 7.91 7.36
C LEU A 69 0.35 9.26 7.66
N GLY A 70 -0.58 9.27 8.61
CA GLY A 70 -0.98 10.48 9.33
C GLY A 70 -0.52 10.36 10.78
N CYS A 71 0.09 11.39 11.36
CA CYS A 71 0.48 11.36 12.76
C CYS A 71 0.43 12.73 13.44
N ARG A 72 0.22 12.74 14.76
CA ARG A 72 0.13 13.95 15.57
C ARG A 72 0.67 13.72 16.97
N VAL A 73 1.49 14.65 17.45
CA VAL A 73 2.00 14.66 18.84
C VAL A 73 1.19 15.67 19.65
N GLY A 74 0.45 15.21 20.66
CA GLY A 74 -0.38 16.09 21.49
C GLY A 74 -1.32 16.97 20.66
N ARG A 75 -1.25 18.30 20.82
CA ARG A 75 -2.06 19.30 20.08
C ARG A 75 -1.32 19.95 18.90
N GLN A 76 -0.15 19.43 18.51
CA GLN A 76 0.57 19.95 17.35
C GLN A 76 -0.20 19.70 16.04
N ALA A 77 0.20 20.38 14.97
CA ALA A 77 -0.33 20.12 13.63
C ALA A 77 -0.12 18.64 13.24
N ALA A 78 -1.10 18.07 12.53
CA ALA A 78 -0.97 16.73 11.97
C ALA A 78 0.06 16.73 10.84
N ILE A 79 0.85 15.67 10.76
CA ILE A 79 1.84 15.43 9.73
C ILE A 79 1.37 14.25 8.89
N THR A 80 1.25 14.48 7.59
CA THR A 80 0.84 13.46 6.62
C THR A 80 1.94 13.25 5.58
N ARG A 81 2.30 12.00 5.33
CA ARG A 81 3.35 11.59 4.39
C ARG A 81 2.96 10.30 3.68
N LEU A 82 3.23 10.20 2.39
CA LEU A 82 3.35 8.91 1.72
C LEU A 82 4.41 8.07 2.44
N LEU A 83 4.12 6.79 2.69
CA LEU A 83 5.03 5.81 3.26
C LEU A 83 6.00 5.29 2.18
N GLU A 84 6.69 6.23 1.54
CA GLU A 84 7.64 6.03 0.47
C GLU A 84 8.80 7.02 0.63
N GLY A 85 9.97 6.63 0.13
CA GLY A 85 11.13 7.52 -0.01
C GLY A 85 11.01 8.49 -1.20
N PRO A 86 12.07 9.29 -1.43
CA PRO A 86 12.15 10.24 -2.53
C PRO A 86 11.94 9.57 -3.89
N ILE A 87 11.43 10.35 -4.84
CA ILE A 87 11.38 9.94 -6.25
C ILE A 87 12.76 10.15 -6.85
N GLU A 88 13.21 9.21 -7.67
CA GLU A 88 14.48 9.33 -8.38
C GLU A 88 14.47 10.52 -9.36
N ASN A 89 15.55 11.31 -9.39
CA ASN A 89 15.61 12.56 -10.17
C ASN A 89 15.24 12.38 -11.65
N HIS A 90 15.74 11.31 -12.30
CA HIS A 90 15.45 11.03 -13.71
C HIS A 90 13.95 10.82 -14.01
N LEU A 91 13.12 10.51 -12.99
CA LEU A 91 11.68 10.37 -13.16
C LEU A 91 10.95 11.73 -13.20
N TYR A 92 11.63 12.84 -12.91
CA TYR A 92 11.13 14.21 -13.13
C TYR A 92 11.43 14.74 -14.54
N GLU A 93 12.34 14.10 -15.27
CA GLU A 93 12.87 14.56 -16.56
C GLU A 93 12.00 14.13 -17.76
N GLY A 94 10.73 13.75 -17.51
CA GLY A 94 9.79 13.42 -18.58
C GLY A 94 9.38 14.64 -19.39
N ALA A 95 8.96 14.44 -20.65
CA ALA A 95 8.53 15.52 -21.54
C ALA A 95 7.37 16.37 -20.99
N MET A 96 6.55 15.79 -20.10
CA MET A 96 5.45 16.46 -19.40
C MET A 96 5.70 16.55 -17.88
N GLY A 97 6.96 16.54 -17.46
CA GLY A 97 7.37 16.50 -16.06
C GLY A 97 7.32 15.09 -15.47
N CYS A 98 7.07 14.99 -14.16
CA CYS A 98 7.14 13.74 -13.44
C CYS A 98 5.99 12.78 -13.78
N SER A 99 6.33 11.61 -14.30
CA SER A 99 5.36 10.56 -14.68
C SER A 99 4.86 9.73 -13.49
N VAL A 100 5.51 9.85 -12.32
CA VAL A 100 5.10 9.13 -11.12
C VAL A 100 3.81 9.72 -10.58
N ARG A 101 2.72 8.92 -10.55
CA ARG A 101 1.47 9.36 -9.92
C ARG A 101 1.70 9.69 -8.44
N HIS A 102 1.01 10.72 -7.95
CA HIS A 102 1.20 11.28 -6.60
C HIS A 102 2.61 11.88 -6.35
N HIS A 103 3.33 12.33 -7.39
CA HIS A 103 4.65 12.95 -7.21
C HIS A 103 4.60 14.23 -6.37
N GLY A 104 3.48 14.96 -6.39
CA GLY A 104 3.27 16.17 -5.58
C GLY A 104 2.92 15.92 -4.11
N LEU A 105 2.67 14.67 -3.69
CA LEU A 105 2.36 14.39 -2.29
C LEU A 105 3.64 14.36 -1.43
N PRO A 106 3.62 14.93 -0.21
CA PRO A 106 4.69 14.81 0.75
C PRO A 106 5.07 13.35 1.02
N ARG A 107 6.36 13.05 1.12
CA ARG A 107 6.95 11.71 1.28
C ARG A 107 8.15 11.78 2.22
N PHE A 108 8.65 10.65 2.69
CA PHE A 108 9.80 10.65 3.60
C PHE A 108 11.08 11.09 2.88
N ALA A 109 11.88 11.90 3.57
CA ALA A 109 13.14 12.42 3.05
C ALA A 109 14.23 11.34 2.87
N HIS A 110 14.22 10.29 3.70
CA HIS A 110 15.23 9.24 3.68
C HIS A 110 14.62 7.85 3.58
N VAL A 111 15.25 7.01 2.75
CA VAL A 111 14.90 5.61 2.60
C VAL A 111 16.13 4.73 2.57
N GLU A 112 16.01 3.55 3.15
CA GLU A 112 16.97 2.47 3.10
C GLU A 112 16.22 1.15 2.90
N PHE A 113 16.70 0.30 1.99
CA PHE A 113 16.14 -1.02 1.77
C PHE A 113 17.06 -2.09 2.37
N ALA A 114 16.53 -2.92 3.26
CA ALA A 114 17.23 -4.06 3.83
C ALA A 114 16.63 -5.37 3.28
N ALA A 115 17.48 -6.17 2.64
CA ALA A 115 17.11 -7.39 1.93
C ALA A 115 17.63 -8.65 2.66
N ALA A 116 16.76 -9.65 2.76
CA ALA A 116 17.08 -11.02 3.13
C ALA A 116 16.02 -11.93 2.51
N TYR A 117 15.98 -12.01 1.17
CA TYR A 117 14.93 -12.72 0.43
C TYR A 117 14.69 -14.11 1.04
N PRO A 118 13.43 -14.50 1.33
CA PRO A 118 12.16 -13.91 0.87
C PRO A 118 11.63 -12.71 1.69
N LEU A 119 12.45 -12.12 2.56
CA LEU A 119 12.10 -10.97 3.39
C LEU A 119 12.67 -9.65 2.83
N GLY A 120 11.86 -8.59 2.85
CA GLY A 120 12.25 -7.23 2.51
C GLY A 120 11.81 -6.23 3.58
N GLN A 121 12.66 -5.24 3.85
CA GLN A 121 12.35 -4.15 4.76
C GLN A 121 12.66 -2.80 4.11
N VAL A 122 11.71 -1.87 4.16
CA VAL A 122 11.91 -0.47 3.77
C VAL A 122 11.90 0.36 5.03
N ARG A 123 13.01 1.04 5.32
CA ARG A 123 13.20 1.90 6.49
C ARG A 123 13.07 3.34 6.05
N LEU A 124 12.08 4.04 6.60
CA LEU A 124 11.75 5.41 6.25
C LEU A 124 12.06 6.33 7.43
N ARG A 125 12.72 7.46 7.15
CA ARG A 125 13.03 8.50 8.13
C ARG A 125 12.86 9.88 7.51
N ASP A 126 12.35 10.80 8.29
CA ASP A 126 12.10 12.18 7.91
C ASP A 126 12.28 13.02 9.19
N PRO A 127 13.13 14.07 9.17
CA PRO A 127 13.35 14.93 10.33
C PRO A 127 12.06 15.54 10.90
N ASP A 128 11.05 15.77 10.07
CA ASP A 128 9.79 16.38 10.46
C ASP A 128 8.77 15.37 10.98
N VAL A 129 9.06 14.05 10.89
CA VAL A 129 8.16 12.99 11.32
C VAL A 129 8.64 12.41 12.66
N PRO A 130 7.81 12.42 13.72
CA PRO A 130 8.20 11.97 15.07
C PRO A 130 8.39 10.44 15.18
N LEU A 131 8.09 9.70 14.11
CA LEU A 131 8.09 8.25 14.06
C LEU A 131 9.15 7.75 13.09
N ARG A 132 9.89 6.72 13.51
CA ARG A 132 10.62 5.87 12.56
C ARG A 132 9.66 4.82 12.02
N VAL A 133 9.62 4.66 10.70
CA VAL A 133 8.76 3.67 10.06
C VAL A 133 9.59 2.58 9.41
N THR A 134 9.20 1.33 9.61
CA THR A 134 9.76 0.19 8.89
C THR A 134 8.61 -0.61 8.28
N LEU A 135 8.50 -0.61 6.95
CA LEU A 135 7.66 -1.53 6.22
C LEU A 135 8.40 -2.88 6.12
N ARG A 136 7.76 -3.94 6.60
CA ARG A 136 8.21 -5.33 6.44
C ARG A 136 7.28 -6.04 5.49
N ALA A 137 7.83 -6.64 4.43
CA ALA A 137 7.06 -7.46 3.49
C ALA A 137 7.81 -8.75 3.18
N PHE A 138 7.07 -9.82 2.92
CA PHE A 138 7.66 -11.10 2.56
C PHE A 138 6.93 -11.74 1.39
N ASN A 139 7.69 -12.48 0.59
CA ASN A 139 7.12 -13.48 -0.31
C ASN A 139 6.83 -14.75 0.52
N PRO A 140 5.61 -15.33 0.52
CA PRO A 140 5.37 -16.63 1.12
C PRO A 140 6.15 -17.70 0.35
N LEU A 141 7.43 -17.88 0.67
CA LEU A 141 8.31 -18.88 0.08
C LEU A 141 8.93 -19.69 1.22
N VAL A 142 8.50 -20.94 1.33
CA VAL A 142 9.00 -21.91 2.31
C VAL A 142 9.65 -23.05 1.53
N PRO A 143 10.99 -23.18 1.56
CA PRO A 143 11.68 -24.23 0.82
C PRO A 143 11.14 -25.62 1.14
N GLY A 144 10.77 -26.38 0.11
CA GLY A 144 10.23 -27.73 0.23
C GLY A 144 8.75 -27.83 0.60
N ASP A 145 8.05 -26.71 0.79
CA ASP A 145 6.62 -26.67 1.13
C ASP A 145 5.85 -25.85 0.08
N VAL A 146 5.23 -26.55 -0.87
CA VAL A 146 4.47 -25.95 -1.97
C VAL A 146 3.20 -25.28 -1.45
N ASP A 147 2.49 -25.91 -0.52
CA ASP A 147 1.22 -25.41 0.01
C ASP A 147 1.42 -24.08 0.75
N ALA A 148 2.49 -23.95 1.54
CA ALA A 148 2.86 -22.69 2.17
C ALA A 148 3.45 -21.67 1.17
N SER A 149 3.96 -22.14 0.03
CA SER A 149 4.62 -21.29 -0.97
C SER A 149 3.71 -20.75 -2.08
N SER A 150 2.48 -21.25 -2.21
CA SER A 150 1.58 -20.93 -3.32
C SER A 150 0.40 -20.02 -2.92
N TRP A 151 0.58 -19.19 -1.89
CA TRP A 151 -0.48 -18.27 -1.45
C TRP A 151 -0.50 -16.97 -2.28
N PRO A 152 -1.66 -16.55 -2.84
CA PRO A 152 -1.81 -15.32 -3.60
C PRO A 152 -1.91 -14.10 -2.66
N LEU A 153 -0.82 -13.80 -1.96
CA LEU A 153 -0.78 -12.79 -0.90
C LEU A 153 0.46 -11.89 -0.98
N ALA A 154 0.24 -10.60 -0.81
CA ALA A 154 1.27 -9.63 -0.43
C ALA A 154 1.01 -9.14 0.99
N ALA A 155 1.89 -9.49 1.94
CA ALA A 155 1.77 -9.09 3.33
C ALA A 155 2.62 -7.86 3.62
N LEU A 156 2.00 -6.75 4.03
CA LEU A 156 2.66 -5.49 4.35
C LEU A 156 2.46 -5.16 5.83
N THR A 157 3.55 -5.16 6.61
CA THR A 157 3.53 -4.84 8.05
C THR A 157 4.28 -3.54 8.30
N TYR A 158 3.55 -2.48 8.64
CA TYR A 158 4.14 -1.20 9.03
C TYR A 158 4.43 -1.20 10.53
N ARG A 159 5.71 -1.17 10.90
CA ARG A 159 6.17 -0.95 12.26
C ARG A 159 6.43 0.54 12.46
N LEU A 160 5.68 1.13 13.40
CA LEU A 160 5.87 2.50 13.85
C LEU A 160 6.66 2.48 15.16
N GLU A 161 7.71 3.28 15.24
CA GLU A 161 8.53 3.42 16.44
C GLU A 161 8.61 4.89 16.85
N ASN A 162 8.04 5.20 18.00
CA ASN A 162 8.11 6.52 18.61
C ASN A 162 9.46 6.72 19.28
N ARG A 163 10.16 7.78 18.89
CA ARG A 163 11.46 8.18 19.47
C ARG A 163 11.35 9.43 20.35
N THR A 164 10.14 9.95 20.51
CA THR A 164 9.87 11.14 21.33
C THR A 164 9.55 10.75 22.77
N ARG A 165 9.36 11.75 23.64
CA ARG A 165 8.90 11.56 25.03
C ARG A 165 7.38 11.70 25.17
N HIS A 166 6.67 11.88 24.06
CA HIS A 166 5.24 12.12 24.04
C HIS A 166 4.54 11.03 23.26
N THR A 167 3.33 10.69 23.68
CA THR A 167 2.47 9.78 22.93
C THR A 167 2.14 10.37 21.56
N VAL A 168 2.25 9.55 20.51
CA VAL A 168 1.92 9.94 19.13
C VAL A 168 0.65 9.22 18.70
N GLN A 169 -0.37 9.97 18.27
CA GLN A 169 -1.49 9.39 17.53
C GLN A 169 -1.04 9.18 16.09
N ALA A 170 -1.17 7.97 15.56
CA ALA A 170 -0.72 7.64 14.22
C ALA A 170 -1.71 6.73 13.49
N ALA A 171 -1.93 6.97 12.21
CA ALA A 171 -2.74 6.14 11.34
C ALA A 171 -1.96 5.77 10.09
N VAL A 172 -2.12 4.53 9.64
CA VAL A 172 -1.62 4.07 8.34
C VAL A 172 -2.81 3.73 7.47
N CYS A 173 -2.91 4.36 6.30
CA CYS A 173 -3.90 4.07 5.27
C CYS A 173 -3.22 3.41 4.08
N LEU A 174 -3.78 2.30 3.58
CA LEU A 174 -3.41 1.72 2.30
C LEU A 174 -4.57 1.90 1.32
N SER A 175 -4.29 2.45 0.15
CA SER A 175 -5.25 2.62 -0.93
C SER A 175 -4.92 1.71 -2.11
N LEU A 176 -5.94 1.14 -2.77
CA LEU A 176 -5.83 0.19 -3.86
C LEU A 176 -7.00 0.37 -4.84
N PRO A 177 -6.76 0.66 -6.14
CA PRO A 177 -7.83 0.67 -7.12
C PRO A 177 -8.40 -0.72 -7.33
N ASN A 178 -9.71 -0.82 -7.56
CA ASN A 178 -10.32 -2.03 -8.09
C ASN A 178 -10.20 -2.04 -9.61
N PHE A 179 -9.15 -2.71 -10.08
CA PHE A 179 -8.80 -2.84 -11.49
C PHE A 179 -9.12 -4.21 -12.08
N ILE A 180 -10.07 -4.93 -11.48
CA ILE A 180 -10.59 -6.17 -12.06
C ILE A 180 -11.12 -5.87 -13.47
N GLY A 181 -10.74 -6.71 -14.44
CA GLY A 181 -11.02 -6.50 -15.86
C GLY A 181 -10.01 -5.60 -16.61
N VAL A 182 -8.98 -5.06 -15.96
CA VAL A 182 -7.92 -4.28 -16.62
C VAL A 182 -6.73 -5.18 -16.96
N THR A 183 -6.43 -5.33 -18.24
CA THR A 183 -5.24 -6.04 -18.74
C THR A 183 -4.59 -5.26 -19.90
N PRO A 184 -3.33 -5.56 -20.29
CA PRO A 184 -2.70 -4.92 -21.45
C PRO A 184 -3.45 -5.12 -22.77
N HIS A 185 -4.07 -6.28 -22.96
CA HIS A 185 -4.67 -6.68 -24.24
C HIS A 185 -6.17 -6.40 -24.31
N ALA A 186 -6.86 -6.43 -23.16
CA ALA A 186 -8.29 -6.16 -23.06
C ALA A 186 -8.58 -5.47 -21.71
N SER A 187 -8.89 -4.18 -21.76
CA SER A 187 -9.28 -3.39 -20.58
C SER A 187 -10.78 -3.14 -20.62
N GLN A 188 -11.54 -3.97 -19.90
CA GLN A 188 -13.00 -3.92 -19.82
C GLN A 188 -13.48 -3.98 -18.36
N PRO A 189 -13.09 -3.02 -17.49
CA PRO A 189 -13.65 -2.96 -16.14
C PRO A 189 -15.15 -2.69 -16.23
N GLN A 190 -15.96 -3.53 -15.59
CA GLN A 190 -17.42 -3.43 -15.68
C GLN A 190 -18.08 -3.80 -14.35
N GLY A 191 -18.82 -2.87 -13.75
CA GLY A 191 -19.52 -3.10 -12.49
C GLY A 191 -18.59 -3.40 -11.31
N ASN A 192 -17.38 -2.81 -11.30
CA ASN A 192 -16.44 -2.95 -10.20
C ASN A 192 -16.98 -2.26 -8.94
N GLN A 193 -16.94 -2.95 -7.81
CA GLN A 193 -17.46 -2.48 -6.53
C GLN A 193 -16.53 -2.90 -5.40
N ASN A 194 -16.45 -2.06 -4.36
CA ASN A 194 -15.65 -2.33 -3.18
C ASN A 194 -16.59 -2.41 -1.97
N ARG A 195 -16.59 -3.54 -1.27
CA ARG A 195 -17.48 -3.77 -0.13
C ARG A 195 -16.68 -4.03 1.12
N TYR A 196 -17.01 -3.34 2.20
CA TYR A 196 -16.42 -3.66 3.50
C TYR A 196 -16.99 -5.00 4.02
N ARG A 197 -16.09 -5.90 4.43
CA ARG A 197 -16.43 -7.19 5.03
C ARG A 197 -15.63 -7.37 6.32
N ALA A 198 -16.27 -7.89 7.35
CA ALA A 198 -15.64 -8.18 8.63
C ALA A 198 -15.76 -9.67 8.95
N GLY A 199 -14.62 -10.37 9.03
CA GLY A 199 -14.53 -11.75 9.45
C GLY A 199 -13.95 -11.89 10.87
N PRO A 200 -13.87 -13.12 11.39
CA PRO A 200 -13.35 -13.37 12.74
C PRO A 200 -11.89 -12.95 12.93
N ARG A 201 -11.04 -13.14 11.91
CA ARG A 201 -9.58 -12.89 11.99
C ARG A 201 -9.10 -11.66 11.23
N VAL A 202 -9.78 -11.31 10.14
CA VAL A 202 -9.43 -10.18 9.27
C VAL A 202 -10.68 -9.42 8.85
N ARG A 203 -10.50 -8.15 8.53
CA ARG A 203 -11.57 -7.26 8.02
C ARG A 203 -10.98 -6.24 7.07
N GLY A 204 -11.79 -5.69 6.18
CA GLY A 204 -11.34 -4.73 5.18
C GLY A 204 -12.25 -4.68 3.97
N LEU A 205 -11.69 -4.30 2.83
CA LEU A 205 -12.42 -4.10 1.59
C LEU A 205 -12.23 -5.30 0.66
N PHE A 206 -13.35 -5.86 0.21
CA PHE A 206 -13.44 -6.87 -0.82
C PHE A 206 -13.77 -6.18 -2.14
N LEU A 207 -12.84 -6.23 -3.09
CA LEU A 207 -12.92 -5.64 -4.40
C LEU A 207 -13.41 -6.73 -5.36
N GLU A 208 -14.57 -6.51 -5.95
CA GLU A 208 -15.23 -7.46 -6.85
C GLU A 208 -15.75 -6.76 -8.10
N SER A 209 -16.16 -7.55 -9.09
CA SER A 209 -16.76 -7.09 -10.33
C SER A 209 -18.04 -7.87 -10.59
N GLN A 210 -19.11 -7.17 -10.97
CA GLN A 210 -20.38 -7.78 -11.35
C GLN A 210 -20.55 -7.94 -12.87
N GLY A 211 -19.69 -7.31 -13.68
CA GLY A 211 -19.84 -7.27 -15.14
C GLY A 211 -18.70 -7.91 -15.93
N VAL A 212 -17.51 -8.10 -15.35
CA VAL A 212 -16.40 -8.75 -16.05
C VAL A 212 -16.74 -10.22 -16.27
N ALA A 213 -16.65 -10.69 -17.52
CA ALA A 213 -16.95 -12.06 -17.88
C ALA A 213 -15.98 -13.05 -17.21
N ARG A 214 -16.49 -14.20 -16.72
CA ARG A 214 -15.68 -15.19 -15.97
C ARG A 214 -14.48 -15.76 -16.73
N HIS A 215 -14.54 -15.79 -18.06
CA HIS A 215 -13.46 -16.29 -18.91
C HIS A 215 -12.43 -15.20 -19.27
N HIS A 216 -12.67 -13.95 -18.89
CA HIS A 216 -11.72 -12.87 -19.07
C HIS A 216 -10.50 -13.09 -18.16
N SER A 217 -9.28 -12.90 -18.67
CA SER A 217 -8.04 -13.15 -17.92
C SER A 217 -7.91 -12.29 -16.65
N GLY A 218 -8.49 -11.09 -16.68
CA GLY A 218 -8.60 -10.18 -15.54
C GLY A 218 -9.84 -10.37 -14.66
N TRP A 219 -10.59 -11.46 -14.81
CA TRP A 219 -11.66 -11.81 -13.87
C TRP A 219 -11.07 -12.38 -12.58
N GLY A 220 -11.66 -12.01 -11.44
CA GLY A 220 -11.23 -12.47 -10.13
C GLY A 220 -11.75 -11.58 -9.02
N THR A 221 -11.14 -11.67 -7.85
CA THR A 221 -11.41 -10.78 -6.71
C THR A 221 -10.09 -10.36 -6.05
N ILE A 222 -10.09 -9.19 -5.41
CA ILE A 222 -8.95 -8.69 -4.65
C ILE A 222 -9.45 -8.34 -3.24
N ALA A 223 -8.64 -8.58 -2.22
CA ALA A 223 -8.98 -8.21 -0.85
C ALA A 223 -7.88 -7.32 -0.25
N LEU A 224 -8.25 -6.13 0.18
CA LEU A 224 -7.43 -5.23 1.00
C LEU A 224 -7.86 -5.40 2.45
N THR A 225 -7.05 -6.07 3.26
CA THR A 225 -7.46 -6.48 4.61
C THR A 225 -6.45 -6.13 5.68
N THR A 226 -6.92 -6.08 6.93
CA THR A 226 -6.09 -5.96 8.11
C THR A 226 -6.51 -6.95 9.18
N SER A 227 -5.53 -7.41 9.96
CA SER A 227 -5.74 -8.17 11.20
C SER A 227 -5.78 -7.27 12.45
N ALA A 228 -5.65 -5.96 12.25
CA ALA A 228 -5.75 -4.98 13.33
C ALA A 228 -7.13 -5.07 14.03
N GLY A 229 -7.14 -4.81 15.34
CA GLY A 229 -8.35 -4.73 16.16
C GLY A 229 -9.12 -3.41 15.99
N PRO A 230 -9.25 -2.57 17.04
CA PRO A 230 -10.02 -1.31 16.98
C PRO A 230 -9.37 -0.27 16.05
N GLY A 231 -9.97 0.90 15.89
CA GLY A 231 -9.39 2.04 15.17
C GLY A 231 -9.26 1.82 13.67
N ILE A 232 -10.25 1.15 13.06
CA ILE A 232 -10.31 0.94 11.62
C ILE A 232 -11.34 1.88 11.03
N SER A 233 -10.96 2.57 9.97
CA SER A 233 -11.83 3.35 9.10
C SER A 233 -11.56 2.96 7.65
N TYR A 234 -12.51 3.21 6.76
CA TYR A 234 -12.39 2.79 5.37
C TYR A 234 -13.18 3.67 4.42
N ARG A 235 -12.79 3.61 3.15
CA ARG A 235 -13.51 4.19 2.01
C ARG A 235 -13.64 3.15 0.91
N SER A 236 -14.87 2.89 0.50
CA SER A 236 -15.17 2.03 -0.66
C SER A 236 -14.79 2.71 -1.98
N GLY A 237 -14.80 4.03 -2.04
CA GLY A 237 -14.33 4.84 -3.16
C GLY A 237 -13.76 6.18 -2.73
N TRP A 238 -12.98 6.77 -3.62
CA TRP A 238 -12.69 8.20 -3.58
C TRP A 238 -13.85 8.97 -4.20
N ALA A 239 -14.04 10.22 -3.78
CA ALA A 239 -15.14 11.07 -4.24
C ALA A 239 -15.15 11.22 -5.77
N ASP A 240 -16.35 11.29 -6.36
CA ASP A 240 -16.56 11.43 -7.80
C ASP A 240 -16.34 12.90 -8.25
N LEU A 241 -15.13 13.39 -8.03
CA LEU A 241 -14.68 14.73 -8.37
C LEU A 241 -13.74 14.71 -9.58
N SER A 242 -13.63 15.85 -10.27
CA SER A 242 -12.74 16.04 -11.43
C SER A 242 -11.47 16.80 -11.07
N TRP A 243 -10.52 16.91 -12.02
CA TRP A 243 -9.30 17.72 -11.89
C TRP A 243 -8.46 17.46 -10.62
N GLY A 244 -8.37 16.19 -10.20
CA GLY A 244 -7.61 15.80 -9.00
C GLY A 244 -8.33 16.06 -7.67
N GLY A 245 -9.56 16.59 -7.68
CA GLY A 245 -10.35 16.80 -6.47
C GLY A 245 -10.61 15.52 -5.67
N TRP A 246 -10.65 14.36 -6.32
CA TRP A 246 -10.75 13.05 -5.67
C TRP A 246 -9.54 12.76 -4.76
N LEU A 247 -8.35 13.28 -5.09
CA LEU A 247 -7.12 13.09 -4.30
C LEU A 247 -7.12 14.03 -3.12
N LEU A 248 -7.47 15.29 -3.37
CA LEU A 248 -7.52 16.34 -2.37
C LEU A 248 -8.56 16.01 -1.31
N ASP A 249 -9.75 15.58 -1.71
CA ASP A 249 -10.80 15.14 -0.80
C ASP A 249 -10.35 13.96 0.09
N PHE A 250 -9.67 12.95 -0.48
CA PHE A 250 -9.07 11.87 0.31
C PHE A 250 -7.97 12.39 1.27
N TRP A 251 -7.10 13.27 0.77
CA TRP A 251 -5.97 13.79 1.53
C TRP A 251 -6.42 14.67 2.69
N ASP A 252 -7.42 15.53 2.48
CA ASP A 252 -7.97 16.43 3.48
C ASP A 252 -8.69 15.65 4.59
N ASP A 253 -9.53 14.67 4.22
CA ASP A 253 -10.20 13.75 5.15
C ASP A 253 -9.16 13.00 6.01
N PHE A 254 -8.20 12.31 5.38
CA PHE A 254 -7.22 11.51 6.11
C PHE A 254 -6.23 12.35 6.91
N SER A 255 -5.83 13.53 6.42
CA SER A 255 -4.85 14.38 7.11
C SER A 255 -5.42 15.12 8.31
N ALA A 256 -6.75 15.30 8.38
CA ALA A 256 -7.41 15.96 9.51
C ALA A 256 -7.19 15.20 10.82
N ASP A 257 -7.41 13.87 10.81
CA ASP A 257 -7.37 13.08 12.04
C ASP A 257 -6.86 11.63 11.88
N GLY A 258 -6.45 11.21 10.67
CA GLY A 258 -6.02 9.85 10.37
C GLY A 258 -7.16 8.84 10.27
N GLU A 259 -8.40 9.28 10.22
CA GLU A 259 -9.58 8.45 9.96
C GLU A 259 -10.10 8.70 8.54
N LEU A 260 -11.11 7.92 8.14
CA LEU A 260 -11.63 7.97 6.77
C LEU A 260 -13.15 7.97 6.84
N THR A 261 -13.76 8.95 6.18
CA THR A 261 -15.21 9.00 5.98
C THR A 261 -15.57 8.14 4.78
N ASN A 262 -16.50 7.17 4.86
CA ASN A 262 -16.78 6.31 3.70
C ASN A 262 -17.53 7.04 2.57
N HIS A 263 -17.08 6.89 1.32
CA HIS A 263 -17.79 7.37 0.13
C HIS A 263 -18.05 6.23 -0.85
N PRO A 264 -19.30 6.00 -1.28
CA PRO A 264 -19.58 5.21 -2.47
C PRO A 264 -19.20 6.00 -3.73
N THR A 265 -18.88 5.31 -4.80
CA THR A 265 -18.44 5.89 -6.08
C THR A 265 -19.03 5.10 -7.23
N GLN A 266 -19.25 5.77 -8.37
CA GLN A 266 -19.63 5.12 -9.63
C GLN A 266 -18.47 5.01 -10.62
N ARG A 267 -17.25 5.37 -10.21
CA ARG A 267 -16.07 5.30 -11.08
C ARG A 267 -15.80 3.84 -11.51
N PRO A 268 -15.36 3.61 -12.77
CA PRO A 268 -15.06 2.26 -13.25
C PRO A 268 -13.97 1.53 -12.48
N LEU A 269 -13.03 2.28 -11.88
CA LEU A 269 -11.91 1.77 -11.10
C LEU A 269 -11.95 2.36 -9.68
N PRO A 270 -12.92 1.95 -8.84
CA PRO A 270 -13.13 2.58 -7.54
C PRO A 270 -11.92 2.35 -6.63
N MET A 271 -11.43 3.41 -5.99
CA MET A 271 -10.27 3.35 -5.09
C MET A 271 -10.68 2.96 -3.68
N ALA A 272 -10.38 1.72 -3.29
CA ALA A 272 -10.54 1.24 -1.93
C ALA A 272 -9.46 1.84 -1.03
N SER A 273 -9.80 2.35 0.16
CA SER A 273 -8.83 2.79 1.16
C SER A 273 -9.16 2.21 2.53
N LEU A 274 -8.17 1.67 3.22
CA LEU A 274 -8.31 1.06 4.53
C LEU A 274 -7.28 1.66 5.48
N ALA A 275 -7.74 2.29 6.56
CA ALA A 275 -6.89 2.93 7.55
C ALA A 275 -6.96 2.24 8.91
N VAL A 276 -5.83 2.25 9.62
CA VAL A 276 -5.70 1.75 10.99
C VAL A 276 -5.02 2.82 11.84
N LYS A 277 -5.74 3.35 12.83
CA LYS A 277 -5.29 4.37 13.77
C LYS A 277 -4.91 3.77 15.12
N ARG A 278 -3.76 4.17 15.66
CA ARG A 278 -3.17 3.68 16.90
C ARG A 278 -2.57 4.82 17.70
N THR A 279 -2.55 4.64 19.01
CA THR A 279 -1.79 5.47 19.94
C THR A 279 -0.45 4.78 20.18
N ILE A 280 0.63 5.43 19.78
CA ILE A 280 2.00 4.91 19.92
C ILE A 280 2.61 5.55 21.17
N PRO A 281 2.94 4.75 22.21
CA PRO A 281 3.54 5.26 23.45
C PRO A 281 4.94 5.80 23.20
#